data_AF-A0A6J7EPU5-F1
#
_entry.id   AF-A0A6J7EPU5-F1
#
_cell.length_a   1.000
_cell.length_b   1.000
_cell.length_c   1.000
_cell.angle_alpha   90.00
_cell.angle_beta   90.00
_cell.angle_gamma   90.00
#
_symmetry.space_group_name_H-M   'P 1'
#
loop_
_entity.id
_entity.type
_entity.pdbx_description
1 polymer ?
#
loop_
_entity_poly.entity_id
_entity_poly.type
_entity_poly.pdbx_seq_one_letter_code
_entity_poly.pdbx_strand_id
1 'polypeptide(L)'
;MLAAEMTALAQGMPGFINSKTFAHTDGERVTVVTFKDIASHTAWKEHPAHRQAQEIGRERLYSEYSIQVGISSHSHSFKLDE
;
A
#
# COMPACT_ATOMS: atom_id res chain seq x y z
N MET A 1 -6.12 7.10 -11.96
CA MET A 1 -6.82 7.17 -10.65
C MET A 1 -5.72 7.18 -9.61
N LEU A 2 -5.75 8.11 -8.65
CA LEU A 2 -4.67 8.31 -7.68
C LEU A 2 -4.23 7.00 -6.98
N ALA A 3 -5.19 6.13 -6.62
CA ALA A 3 -4.89 4.83 -6.04
C ALA A 3 -4.05 3.91 -6.97
N ALA A 4 -4.39 3.84 -8.26
CA ALA A 4 -3.65 3.03 -9.22
C ALA A 4 -2.24 3.59 -9.49
N GLU A 5 -2.09 4.92 -9.49
CA GLU A 5 -0.80 5.58 -9.58
C GLU A 5 0.07 5.29 -8.35
N MET A 6 -0.51 5.27 -7.15
CA MET A 6 0.21 4.89 -5.93
C MET A 6 0.61 3.41 -5.89
N THR A 7 -0.23 2.52 -6.44
CA THR A 7 0.13 1.12 -6.64
C THR A 7 1.31 0.98 -7.59
N ALA A 8 1.27 1.65 -8.75
CA ALA A 8 2.36 1.61 -9.72
C ALA A 8 3.66 2.22 -9.15
N LEU A 9 3.55 3.32 -8.40
CA LEU A 9 4.69 3.91 -7.69
C LEU A 9 5.29 2.91 -6.71
N ALA A 10 4.47 2.30 -5.85
CA ALA A 10 4.94 1.30 -4.88
C ALA A 10 5.65 0.12 -5.57
N GLN A 11 5.09 -0.38 -6.68
CA GLN A 11 5.68 -1.46 -7.48
C GLN A 11 7.06 -1.10 -8.06
N GLY A 12 7.30 0.18 -8.34
CA GLY A 12 8.59 0.69 -8.82
C GLY A 12 9.62 0.97 -7.73
N MET A 13 9.25 0.95 -6.45
CA MET A 13 10.17 1.26 -5.36
C MET A 13 11.14 0.09 -5.08
N PRO A 14 12.42 0.37 -4.79
CA PRO A 14 13.34 -0.64 -4.32
C PRO A 14 12.78 -1.38 -3.09
N GLY A 15 12.83 -2.71 -3.12
CA GLY A 15 12.37 -3.53 -2.00
C GLY A 15 10.87 -3.78 -1.93
N PHE A 16 10.08 -3.38 -2.93
CA PHE A 16 8.70 -3.85 -3.08
C PHE A 16 8.65 -5.38 -3.22
N ILE A 17 7.72 -6.02 -2.49
CA ILE A 17 7.46 -7.47 -2.59
C ILE A 17 6.12 -7.71 -3.27
N ASN A 18 5.04 -7.13 -2.74
CA ASN A 18 3.70 -7.27 -3.32
C ASN A 18 2.76 -6.16 -2.83
N SER A 19 1.61 -6.06 -3.50
CA SER A 19 0.47 -5.28 -3.03
C SER A 19 -0.82 -6.07 -3.27
N LYS A 20 -1.75 -6.02 -2.32
CA LYS A 20 -3.11 -6.53 -2.47
C LYS A 20 -4.10 -5.43 -2.11
N THR A 21 -5.17 -5.32 -2.88
CA THR A 21 -6.27 -4.39 -2.60
C THR A 21 -7.56 -5.17 -2.46
N PHE A 22 -8.26 -4.90 -1.37
CA PHE A 22 -9.60 -5.43 -1.08
C PHE A 22 -10.57 -4.25 -1.09
N ALA A 23 -11.77 -4.48 -1.58
CA ALA A 23 -12.84 -3.51 -1.58
C ALA A 23 -14.13 -4.19 -1.12
N HIS A 24 -14.90 -3.48 -0.30
CA HIS A 24 -16.21 -3.92 0.14
C HIS A 24 -17.30 -3.04 -0.49
N THR A 25 -18.54 -3.54 -0.51
CA THR A 25 -19.65 -2.88 -1.22
C THR A 25 -20.16 -1.62 -0.51
N ASP A 26 -19.84 -1.43 0.76
CA ASP A 26 -20.10 -0.19 1.51
C ASP A 26 -19.11 0.94 1.20
N GLY A 27 -18.12 0.67 0.34
CA GLY A 27 -17.09 1.64 -0.04
C GLY A 27 -15.79 1.53 0.74
N GLU A 28 -15.70 0.64 1.75
CA GLU A 28 -14.43 0.39 2.44
C GLU A 28 -13.39 -0.19 1.47
N ARG A 29 -12.16 0.33 1.56
CA ARG A 29 -11.03 -0.15 0.77
C ARG A 29 -9.79 -0.32 1.64
N VAL A 30 -9.15 -1.47 1.52
CA VAL A 30 -7.89 -1.78 2.20
C VAL A 30 -6.83 -2.10 1.16
N THR A 31 -5.68 -1.46 1.27
CA THR A 31 -4.50 -1.82 0.48
C THR A 31 -3.39 -2.24 1.42
N VAL A 32 -2.90 -3.46 1.24
CA VAL A 32 -1.75 -4.00 1.98
C VAL A 32 -0.57 -4.00 1.02
N VAL A 33 0.49 -3.28 1.38
CA VAL A 33 1.74 -3.23 0.62
C VAL A 33 2.84 -3.85 1.46
N THR A 34 3.54 -4.82 0.87
CA THR A 34 4.64 -5.51 1.54
C THR A 34 5.96 -5.05 0.96
N PHE A 35 6.87 -4.63 1.83
CA PHE A 35 8.25 -4.31 1.50
C PHE A 35 9.22 -5.26 2.20
N LYS A 36 10.42 -5.41 1.65
CA LYS A 36 11.48 -6.28 2.21
C LYS A 36 11.95 -5.85 3.60
N ASP A 37 11.91 -4.55 3.89
CA ASP A 37 12.39 -3.97 5.14
C ASP A 37 11.75 -2.60 5.41
N ILE A 38 11.97 -2.10 6.63
CA ILE A 38 11.44 -0.81 7.08
C ILE A 38 12.05 0.36 6.31
N ALA A 39 13.29 0.25 5.82
CA ALA A 39 13.96 1.29 5.05
C ALA A 39 13.27 1.51 3.70
N SER A 40 12.92 0.42 3.01
CA SER A 40 12.20 0.41 1.74
C SER A 40 10.79 0.98 1.90
N HIS A 41 10.07 0.56 2.95
CA HIS A 41 8.78 1.15 3.31
C HIS A 41 8.90 2.66 3.58
N THR A 42 9.92 3.08 4.33
CA THR A 42 10.14 4.51 4.65
C THR A 42 10.44 5.32 3.41
N ALA A 43 11.27 4.79 2.51
CA ALA A 43 11.56 5.43 1.22
C ALA A 43 10.28 5.64 0.38
N TRP A 44 9.37 4.67 0.37
CA TRP A 44 8.07 4.82 -0.28
C TRP A 44 7.17 5.84 0.43
N LYS A 45 7.09 5.80 1.76
CA LYS A 45 6.33 6.77 2.57
C LYS A 45 6.77 8.22 2.32
N GLU A 46 8.07 8.45 2.20
CA GLU A 46 8.65 9.78 1.99
C GLU A 46 8.81 10.17 0.51
N HIS A 47 8.45 9.29 -0.43
CA HIS A 47 8.53 9.61 -1.85
C HIS A 47 7.64 10.83 -2.18
N PRO A 48 8.13 11.85 -2.90
CA PRO A 48 7.39 13.11 -3.13
C PRO A 48 5.99 12.90 -3.71
N ALA A 49 5.85 12.05 -4.73
CA ALA A 49 4.56 11.75 -5.33
C ALA A 49 3.59 11.04 -4.35
N HIS A 50 4.11 10.22 -3.44
CA HIS A 50 3.28 9.56 -2.43
C HIS A 50 2.83 10.53 -1.34
N ARG A 51 3.73 11.43 -0.90
CA ARG A 51 3.41 12.52 0.02
C ARG A 51 2.30 13.42 -0.53
N GLN A 52 2.41 13.80 -1.80
CA GLN A 52 1.38 14.58 -2.49
C GLN A 52 0.05 13.82 -2.57
N ALA A 53 0.08 12.53 -2.88
CA ALA A 53 -1.14 11.72 -2.91
C ALA A 53 -1.81 11.59 -1.55
N GLN A 54 -1.05 11.51 -0.45
CA GLN A 54 -1.58 11.51 0.91
C GLN A 54 -2.26 12.83 1.27
N GLU A 55 -1.70 13.95 0.82
CA GLU A 55 -2.31 15.29 0.98
C GLU A 55 -3.64 15.39 0.22
N ILE A 56 -3.65 15.03 -1.07
CA ILE A 56 -4.88 14.97 -1.87
C ILE A 56 -5.91 14.03 -1.25
N GLY A 57 -5.46 12.90 -0.71
CA GLY A 57 -6.30 11.94 -0.01
C GLY A 57 -7.06 12.58 1.15
N ARG A 58 -6.36 13.29 2.04
CA ARG A 58 -6.95 14.01 3.18
C ARG A 58 -7.86 15.15 2.76
N GLU A 59 -7.51 15.88 1.72
CA GLU A 59 -8.27 17.06 1.31
C GLU A 59 -9.55 16.72 0.54
N ARG A 60 -9.56 15.60 -0.21
CA ARG A 60 -10.56 15.41 -1.27
C ARG A 60 -11.15 14.01 -1.39
N LEU A 61 -10.50 12.97 -0.86
CA LEU A 61 -10.89 11.58 -1.18
C LEU A 61 -11.38 10.79 0.03
N TYR A 62 -10.76 10.96 1.20
CA TYR A 62 -11.06 10.18 2.39
C TYR A 62 -11.88 11.00 3.38
N SER A 63 -13.05 10.50 3.77
CA SER A 63 -13.74 10.97 4.97
C SER A 63 -12.98 10.57 6.24
N GLU A 64 -12.33 9.41 6.22
CA GLU A 64 -11.45 8.89 7.26
C GLU A 64 -10.47 7.84 6.70
N TYR A 65 -9.38 7.57 7.41
CA TYR A 65 -8.53 6.40 7.17
C TYR A 65 -7.76 6.00 8.44
N SER A 66 -7.30 4.75 8.47
CA SER A 66 -6.37 4.24 9.49
C SER A 66 -5.23 3.49 8.81
N ILE A 67 -4.00 3.66 9.31
CA ILE A 67 -2.80 3.02 8.76
C ILE A 67 -2.09 2.27 9.89
N GLN A 68 -1.75 1.02 9.63
CA GLN A 68 -0.92 0.20 10.50
C GLN A 68 0.30 -0.29 9.73
N VAL A 69 1.46 -0.27 10.39
CA VAL A 69 2.71 -0.80 9.85
C VAL A 69 3.21 -1.85 10.82
N GLY A 70 3.44 -3.06 10.31
CA GLY A 70 3.89 -4.20 11.11
C GLY A 70 5.04 -4.94 10.42
N ILE A 71 5.85 -5.64 11.21
CA ILE A 71 6.92 -6.51 10.72
C ILE A 71 6.41 -7.94 10.79
N SER A 72 6.40 -8.64 9.66
CA SER A 72 6.10 -10.07 9.61
C SER A 72 7.35 -10.86 10.00
N SER A 73 7.25 -11.68 11.05
CA SER A 73 8.29 -12.64 11.43
C SER A 73 8.23 -13.94 10.62
N HIS A 74 7.09 -14.23 10.00
CA HIS A 74 6.85 -15.43 9.22
C HIS A 74 5.76 -15.20 8.16
N SER A 75 5.95 -15.77 6.98
CA SER A 75 4.98 -15.78 5.89
C SER A 75 4.99 -17.13 5.19
N HIS A 76 3.80 -17.65 4.87
CA HIS A 76 3.60 -18.92 4.18
C HIS A 76 2.51 -18.76 3.13
N SER A 77 2.68 -19.40 1.97
CA SER A 77 1.68 -19.42 0.90
C SER A 77 1.50 -20.84 0.38
N PHE A 78 0.25 -21.24 0.20
CA PHE A 78 -0.13 -22.49 -0.45
C PHE A 78 -0.97 -22.16 -1.69
N LYS A 79 -0.74 -22.91 -2.77
CA LYS A 79 -1.59 -22.93 -3.94
C LYS A 79 -1.86 -24.40 -4.26
N LEU A 80 -3.13 -24.78 -4.39
CA LEU A 80 -3.49 -26.08 -4.92
C LEU A 80 -3.24 -26.02 -6.43
N ASP A 81 -2.43 -26.93 -6.95
CA ASP A 81 -2.31 -27.11 -8.39
C ASP A 81 -3.60 -27.82 -8.87
N GLU A 82 -4.30 -27.22 -9.83
CA GLU A 82 -5.47 -27.80 -10.52
C GLU A 82 -5.04 -28.80 -11.60
#